data_AF-A0A1R1YUT8-F1
#
_entry.id   AF-A0A1R1YUT8-F1
#
_cell.length_a   1.000
_cell.length_b   1.000
_cell.length_c   1.000
_cell.angle_alpha   90.00
_cell.angle_beta   90.00
_cell.angle_gamma   90.00
#
_symmetry.space_group_name_H-M   'P 1'
#
loop_
_entity.id
_entity.type
_entity.pdbx_description
1 polymer ?
#
loop_
_entity_poly.entity_id
_entity_poly.type
_entity_poly.pdbx_seq_one_letter_code
_entity_poly.pdbx_strand_id
1 'polypeptide(L)'
;MLSALNEFNVRPTDTFKITGSGGVVSIHKTKKDGRVESLRVRANGSFQQATRFDPSQISIIERRELEVGMYASGLSQAEIADLLGISQATVSLDLRKAKKR
;
A
#
# COMPACT_ATOMS: atom_id res chain seq x y z
N MET A 1 -1.54 -18.04 12.63
CA MET A 1 -1.75 -17.66 11.22
C MET A 1 -3.06 -16.91 11.02
N LEU A 2 -4.21 -17.43 11.50
CA LEU A 2 -5.51 -16.72 11.46
C LEU A 2 -5.62 -15.50 12.40
N SER A 3 -4.74 -15.40 13.41
CA SER A 3 -4.78 -14.35 14.43
C SER A 3 -4.39 -12.94 13.92
N ALA A 4 -3.48 -12.83 12.94
CA ALA A 4 -3.09 -11.52 12.37
C ALA A 4 -4.20 -10.91 11.49
N LEU A 5 -5.14 -11.74 11.00
CA LEU A 5 -6.30 -11.28 10.24
C LEU A 5 -7.36 -10.64 11.14
N ASN A 6 -7.42 -11.03 12.43
CA ASN A 6 -8.39 -10.48 13.39
C ASN A 6 -8.12 -9.00 13.74
N GLU A 7 -6.94 -8.47 13.45
CA GLU A 7 -6.63 -7.05 13.65
C GLU A 7 -7.24 -6.15 12.58
N PHE A 8 -7.64 -6.73 11.43
CA PHE A 8 -8.35 -6.00 10.40
C PHE A 8 -9.83 -5.94 10.79
N ASN A 9 -10.21 -4.92 11.56
CA ASN A 9 -11.63 -4.55 11.68
C ASN A 9 -12.16 -4.23 10.27
N VAL A 10 -12.92 -5.16 9.69
CA VAL A 10 -13.44 -5.13 8.33
C VAL A 10 -14.82 -4.49 8.33
N ARG A 11 -15.01 -3.45 7.51
CA ARG A 11 -16.33 -2.86 7.26
C ARG A 11 -16.80 -3.20 5.85
N PRO A 12 -18.12 -3.24 5.58
CA PRO A 12 -18.66 -3.52 4.25
C PRO A 12 -18.21 -2.55 3.15
N THR A 13 -17.73 -1.35 3.53
CA THR A 13 -17.27 -0.31 2.60
C THR A 13 -15.76 -0.37 2.33
N ASP A 14 -15.03 -1.27 2.99
CA ASP A 14 -13.60 -1.40 2.79
C ASP A 14 -13.33 -2.28 1.55
N THR A 15 -12.31 -1.93 0.75
CA THR A 15 -11.86 -2.73 -0.40
C THR A 15 -10.60 -3.49 -0.04
N PHE A 16 -10.53 -4.77 -0.43
CA PHE A 16 -9.44 -5.66 -0.09
C PHE A 16 -8.73 -6.20 -1.32
N LYS A 17 -7.40 -6.23 -1.24
CA LYS A 17 -6.56 -6.95 -2.19
C LYS A 17 -5.66 -7.91 -1.41
N ILE A 18 -5.80 -9.20 -1.68
CA ILE A 18 -5.00 -10.26 -1.06
C ILE A 18 -4.14 -10.88 -2.17
N THR A 19 -2.83 -10.88 -1.98
CA THR A 19 -1.87 -11.46 -2.93
C THR A 19 -0.98 -12.47 -2.20
N GLY A 20 -0.73 -13.61 -2.84
CA GLY A 20 0.16 -14.66 -2.34
C GLY A 20 1.24 -14.97 -3.35
N SER A 21 2.50 -14.89 -2.96
CA SER A 21 3.63 -15.30 -3.81
C SER A 21 4.85 -15.68 -2.96
N GLY A 22 5.56 -16.74 -3.37
CA GLY A 22 6.83 -17.15 -2.73
C GLY A 22 6.72 -17.45 -1.22
N GLY A 23 5.59 -17.97 -0.76
CA GLY A 23 5.35 -18.21 0.68
C GLY A 23 5.12 -16.95 1.51
N VAL A 24 4.78 -15.83 0.87
CA VAL A 24 4.38 -14.57 1.52
C VAL A 24 2.95 -14.22 1.10
N VAL A 25 2.13 -13.82 2.07
CA VAL A 25 0.79 -13.27 1.87
C VAL A 25 0.83 -11.79 2.20
N SER A 26 0.37 -10.96 1.26
CA SER A 26 0.21 -9.51 1.45
C SER A 26 -1.27 -9.16 1.35
N ILE A 27 -1.75 -8.37 2.29
CA ILE A 27 -3.14 -7.93 2.41
C ILE A 27 -3.12 -6.43 2.42
N HIS A 28 -3.86 -5.80 1.51
CA HIS A 28 -4.06 -4.37 1.46
C HIS A 28 -5.54 -4.08 1.65
N LYS A 29 -5.88 -3.31 2.68
CA LYS A 29 -7.25 -2.84 2.96
C LYS A 29 -7.30 -1.34 2.73
N THR A 30 -8.14 -0.90 1.81
CA THR A 30 -8.45 0.52 1.60
C THR A 30 -9.79 0.84 2.25
N LYS A 31 -9.77 1.80 3.16
CA LYS A 31 -10.95 2.31 3.86
C LYS A 31 -11.69 3.35 3.02
N LYS A 32 -12.96 3.59 3.31
CA LYS A 32 -13.77 4.65 2.66
C LYS A 32 -13.14 6.05 2.73
N ASP A 33 -12.37 6.33 3.77
CA ASP A 33 -11.66 7.60 3.98
C ASP A 33 -10.32 7.69 3.21
N GLY A 34 -9.98 6.67 2.42
CA GLY A 34 -8.73 6.59 1.66
C GLY A 34 -7.55 6.05 2.44
N ARG A 35 -7.69 5.80 3.76
CA ARG A 35 -6.60 5.19 4.54
C ARG A 35 -6.35 3.76 4.10
N VAL A 36 -5.07 3.38 4.10
CA VAL A 36 -4.63 2.04 3.72
C VAL A 36 -3.97 1.36 4.89
N GLU A 37 -4.35 0.12 5.12
CA GLU A 37 -3.68 -0.78 6.04
C GLU A 37 -3.14 -1.95 5.24
N SER A 38 -1.82 -2.14 5.28
CA SER A 38 -1.16 -3.25 4.60
C SER A 38 -0.54 -4.20 5.62
N LEU A 39 -0.71 -5.50 5.43
CA LEU A 39 -0.10 -6.55 6.23
C LEU A 39 0.62 -7.52 5.31
N ARG A 40 1.91 -7.74 5.53
CA ARG A 40 2.72 -8.72 4.83
C ARG A 40 3.20 -9.77 5.81
N VAL A 41 2.81 -11.02 5.59
CA VAL A 41 3.11 -12.15 6.48
C VAL A 41 3.70 -13.30 5.69
N ARG A 42 4.79 -13.90 6.17
CA ARG A 42 5.23 -15.19 5.64
C ARG A 42 4.29 -16.30 6.10
N ALA A 43 4.08 -17.28 5.24
CA ALA A 43 3.23 -18.45 5.51
C ALA A 43 3.71 -19.26 6.72
N ASN A 44 5.01 -19.26 6.99
CA ASN A 44 5.61 -19.89 8.17
C ASN A 44 5.52 -19.03 9.45
N GLY A 45 4.92 -17.83 9.38
CA GLY A 45 4.77 -16.90 10.50
C GLY A 45 6.05 -16.17 10.93
N SER A 46 7.20 -16.45 10.32
CA SER A 46 8.50 -15.93 10.77
C SER A 46 8.72 -14.45 10.48
N PHE A 47 7.89 -13.87 9.62
CA PHE A 47 7.97 -12.46 9.23
C PHE A 47 6.56 -11.89 9.17
N GLN A 48 6.35 -10.77 9.86
CA GLN A 48 5.11 -10.01 9.85
C GLN A 48 5.46 -8.53 9.79
N GLN A 49 4.91 -7.81 8.82
CA GLN A 49 5.07 -6.38 8.67
C GLN A 49 3.69 -5.75 8.47
N ALA A 50 3.33 -4.82 9.32
CA ALA A 50 2.12 -4.02 9.17
C ALA A 50 2.49 -2.56 8.87
N THR A 51 1.83 -1.96 7.89
CA THR A 51 1.96 -0.54 7.58
C THR A 51 0.58 0.11 7.51
N ARG A 52 0.50 1.37 7.94
CA ARG A 52 -0.69 2.20 7.77
C ARG A 52 -0.30 3.47 7.04
N PHE A 53 -1.07 3.82 6.04
CA PHE A 53 -0.94 5.06 5.29
C PHE A 53 -2.23 5.87 5.39
N ASP A 54 -2.09 7.16 5.64
CA ASP A 54 -3.21 8.10 5.70
C ASP A 54 -2.97 9.23 4.69
N PRO A 55 -3.68 9.22 3.53
CA PRO A 55 -3.48 10.25 2.51
C PRO A 55 -3.92 11.64 2.95
N SER A 56 -4.72 11.79 4.01
CA SER A 56 -5.15 13.09 4.52
C SER A 56 -4.02 13.87 5.22
N GLN A 57 -2.95 13.16 5.61
CA GLN A 57 -1.83 13.73 6.35
C GLN A 57 -0.71 14.25 5.46
N ILE A 58 -0.85 14.15 4.13
CA ILE A 58 0.17 14.61 3.18
C ILE A 58 -0.46 15.39 2.02
N SER A 59 0.27 16.38 1.54
CA SER A 59 -0.07 17.09 0.31
C SER A 59 0.21 16.22 -0.94
N ILE A 60 -0.33 16.65 -2.08
CA ILE A 60 -0.04 16.00 -3.38
C ILE A 60 1.47 16.08 -3.73
N ILE A 61 2.15 17.14 -3.29
CA ILE A 61 3.58 17.33 -3.56
C ILE A 61 4.40 16.34 -2.71
N GLU A 62 4.11 16.26 -1.42
CA GLU A 62 4.77 15.30 -0.51
C GLU A 62 4.50 13.86 -0.94
N ARG A 63 3.28 13.55 -1.39
CA ARG A 63 2.98 12.22 -1.95
C ARG A 63 3.87 11.90 -3.14
N ARG A 64 4.05 12.82 -4.09
CA ARG A 64 4.92 12.61 -5.25
C ARG A 64 6.36 12.36 -4.86
N GLU A 65 6.87 13.09 -3.88
CA GLU A 65 8.23 12.92 -3.38
C GLU A 65 8.40 11.56 -2.70
N LEU A 66 7.39 11.14 -1.93
CA LEU A 66 7.33 9.79 -1.36
C LEU A 66 7.30 8.70 -2.44
N GLU A 67 6.45 8.85 -3.47
CA GLU A 67 6.36 7.92 -4.61
C GLU A 67 7.70 7.80 -5.36
N VAL A 68 8.40 8.92 -5.57
CA VAL A 68 9.75 8.92 -6.18
C VAL A 68 10.74 8.16 -5.31
N GLY A 69 10.73 8.40 -3.99
CA GLY A 69 11.59 7.68 -3.05
C GLY A 69 11.33 6.17 -3.05
N MET A 70 10.06 5.76 -3.05
CA MET A 70 9.66 4.35 -3.13
C MET A 70 10.05 3.70 -4.46
N TYR A 71 9.89 4.42 -5.57
CA TYR A 71 10.29 3.92 -6.88
C TYR A 71 11.81 3.76 -6.97
N ALA A 72 12.56 4.72 -6.43
CA ALA A 72 14.02 4.67 -6.38
C ALA A 72 14.55 3.54 -5.47
N SER A 73 13.80 3.15 -4.43
CA SER A 73 14.13 1.97 -3.60
C SER A 73 13.74 0.63 -4.24
N GLY A 74 13.24 0.65 -5.48
CA GLY A 74 13.00 -0.55 -6.29
C GLY A 74 11.57 -1.07 -6.26
N LEU A 75 10.62 -0.36 -5.63
CA LEU A 75 9.20 -0.75 -5.69
C LEU A 75 8.63 -0.49 -7.08
N SER A 76 7.81 -1.42 -7.56
CA SER A 76 7.03 -1.21 -8.77
C SER A 76 5.90 -0.20 -8.54
N GLN A 77 5.42 0.44 -9.61
CA GLN A 77 4.29 1.38 -9.52
C GLN A 77 3.01 0.72 -9.00
N ALA A 78 2.84 -0.59 -9.22
CA ALA A 78 1.72 -1.35 -8.69
C ALA A 78 1.82 -1.55 -7.17
N GLU A 79 3.02 -1.85 -6.66
CA GLU A 79 3.25 -1.97 -5.21
C GLU A 79 3.07 -0.62 -4.51
N ILE A 80 3.55 0.47 -5.11
CA ILE A 80 3.35 1.83 -4.59
C ILE A 80 1.86 2.17 -4.53
N ALA A 81 1.13 1.88 -5.60
CA ALA A 81 -0.32 2.07 -5.67
C ALA A 81 -1.06 1.31 -4.56
N ASP A 82 -0.69 0.04 -4.33
CA ASP A 82 -1.28 -0.79 -3.27
C ASP A 82 -0.96 -0.26 -1.86
N LEU A 83 0.25 0.29 -1.63
CA LEU A 83 0.65 0.87 -0.34
C LEU A 83 -0.02 2.21 -0.05
N LEU A 84 -0.21 3.04 -1.08
CA LEU A 84 -0.78 4.37 -0.96
C LEU A 84 -2.29 4.43 -1.17
N GLY A 85 -2.90 3.34 -1.65
CA GLY A 85 -4.36 3.24 -1.83
C GLY A 85 -4.88 4.08 -2.99
N ILE A 86 -4.03 4.27 -4.00
CA ILE A 86 -4.35 5.03 -5.20
C ILE A 86 -4.16 4.15 -6.43
N SER A 87 -4.64 4.61 -7.59
CA SER A 87 -4.46 3.83 -8.81
C SER A 87 -3.00 3.85 -9.28
N GLN A 88 -2.54 2.76 -9.92
CA GLN A 88 -1.23 2.73 -10.57
C GLN A 88 -1.12 3.80 -11.67
N ALA A 89 -2.23 4.15 -12.32
CA ALA A 89 -2.26 5.27 -13.28
C ALA A 89 -1.97 6.62 -12.60
N THR A 90 -2.45 6.82 -11.37
CA THR A 90 -2.13 8.01 -10.54
C THR A 90 -0.64 8.07 -10.26
N VAL A 91 -0.04 6.96 -9.79
CA VAL A 91 1.40 6.87 -9.54
C VAL A 91 2.21 7.16 -10.81
N SER A 92 1.82 6.57 -11.95
CA SER A 92 2.48 6.81 -13.24
C SER A 92 2.44 8.28 -13.65
N LEU A 93 1.28 8.92 -13.50
CA LEU A 93 1.11 10.35 -13.77
C LEU A 93 1.99 11.21 -12.86
N ASP A 94 2.05 10.88 -11.58
CA ASP A 94 2.77 11.61 -10.55
C ASP A 94 4.30 11.49 -10.73
N LEU A 95 4.82 10.28 -10.96
CA LEU A 95 6.22 10.06 -11.32
C LEU A 95 6.62 10.80 -12.61
N ARG A 96 5.73 10.84 -13.62
CA ARG A 96 5.96 11.59 -14.85
C ARG A 96 6.05 13.09 -14.60
N LYS A 97 5.23 13.64 -13.70
CA LYS A 97 5.26 15.06 -13.32
C LYS A 97 6.52 15.40 -12.52
N ALA A 98 6.98 14.50 -11.67
CA ALA A 98 8.21 14.70 -10.89
C ALA A 98 9.46 14.83 -11.79
N LYS A 99 9.54 14.05 -12.88
CA LYS A 99 10.65 14.13 -13.85
C LYS A 99 10.70 15.42 -14.67
N LYS A 100 9.62 16.20 -14.71
CA LYS A 100 9.53 17.46 -15.49
C LYS A 100 9.84 18.72 -14.65
N ARG A 101 10.18 18.55 -13.36
CA ARG A 101 10.61 19.66 -12.49
C ARG A 101 12.08 19.99 -12.69
#